data_AF-A0A2N1W7M9-F1
#
_entry.id   AF-A0A2N1W7M9-F1
#
_cell.length_a   1.000
_cell.length_b   1.000
_cell.length_c   1.000
_cell.angle_alpha   90.00
_cell.angle_beta   90.00
_cell.angle_gamma   90.00
#
_symmetry.space_group_name_H-M   'P 1'
#
loop_
_entity.id
_entity.type
_entity.pdbx_description
1 polymer ?
#
loop_
_entity_poly.entity_id
_entity_poly.type
_entity_poly.pdbx_seq_one_letter_code
_entity_poly.pdbx_strand_id
1 'polypeptide(L)'
;MDKKQLIKKRMLKTSINFSCRQCGACCSVGFIYLKRGESEKIAAHLKMQVKEFKEKYTKWFVWQGRALKWDEAGACVFLKNNKCSVYNVRPFQCASFPLWPRLMKNKKDLAAAKKYCKGL
;
A
#
# COMPACT_ATOMS: atom_id res chain seq x y z
N MET A 1 -15.25 35.97 -7.70
CA MET A 1 -14.65 34.94 -6.84
C MET A 1 -13.69 34.09 -7.66
N ASP A 2 -12.40 34.10 -7.33
CA ASP A 2 -11.31 33.49 -8.10
C ASP A 2 -11.40 31.94 -8.11
N LYS A 3 -11.43 31.34 -9.31
CA LYS A 3 -11.43 29.87 -9.51
C LYS A 3 -10.27 29.18 -8.79
N LYS A 4 -9.12 29.85 -8.63
CA LYS A 4 -7.96 29.32 -7.88
C LYS A 4 -8.26 29.15 -6.39
N GLN A 5 -9.03 30.05 -5.79
CA GLN A 5 -9.47 29.92 -4.39
C GLN A 5 -10.46 28.76 -4.21
N LEU A 6 -11.34 28.50 -5.19
CA LEU A 6 -12.28 27.37 -5.15
C LEU A 6 -11.56 26.01 -5.20
N ILE A 7 -10.48 25.91 -6.00
CA ILE A 7 -9.64 24.71 -6.11
C ILE A 7 -8.86 24.48 -4.81
N LYS A 8 -8.28 25.54 -4.23
CA LYS A 8 -7.55 25.49 -2.94
C LYS A 8 -8.47 25.08 -1.78
N LYS A 9 -9.72 25.54 -1.78
CA LYS A 9 -10.74 25.23 -0.75
C LYS A 9 -11.28 23.80 -0.83
N ARG A 10 -11.18 23.13 -1.99
CA ARG A 10 -11.56 21.71 -2.17
C ARG A 10 -10.47 20.71 -1.76
N MET A 11 -9.22 21.15 -1.57
CA MET A 11 -8.07 20.26 -1.36
C MET A 11 -7.51 20.18 0.07
N LEU A 12 -8.13 20.81 1.07
CA LEU A 12 -7.59 20.77 2.44
C LEU A 12 -8.73 20.64 3.46
N LYS A 13 -8.89 19.46 4.05
CA LYS A 13 -9.50 19.35 5.39
C LYS A 13 -8.93 18.28 6.31
N THR A 14 -7.89 17.56 5.90
CA THR A 14 -7.17 16.64 6.79
C THR A 14 -5.69 16.65 6.42
N SER A 15 -4.89 17.51 7.03
CA SER A 15 -3.43 17.32 7.05
C SER A 15 -3.13 16.25 8.08
N ILE A 16 -2.56 15.13 7.66
CA ILE A 16 -2.08 14.09 8.59
C ILE A 16 -0.58 14.26 8.78
N ASN A 17 -0.12 14.26 10.03
CA ASN A 17 1.30 14.15 10.33
C ASN A 17 1.68 12.68 10.17
N PHE A 18 2.43 12.36 9.12
CA PHE A 18 2.83 10.99 8.83
C PHE A 18 4.33 10.87 8.63
N SER A 19 4.95 9.92 9.32
CA SER A 19 6.33 9.50 9.09
C SER A 19 6.44 7.98 9.18
N CYS A 20 6.76 7.32 8.06
CA CYS A 20 6.81 5.86 8.01
C CYS A 20 7.93 5.32 8.91
N ARG A 21 7.57 4.57 9.96
CA ARG A 21 8.53 3.93 10.88
C ARG A 21 9.12 2.61 10.37
N GLN A 22 8.81 2.22 9.13
CA GLN A 22 9.20 0.94 8.52
C GLN A 22 8.93 -0.31 9.40
N CYS A 23 7.91 -0.24 10.26
CA CYS A 23 7.66 -1.24 11.30
C CYS A 23 6.89 -2.49 10.84
N GLY A 24 6.55 -2.60 9.55
CA GLY A 24 5.87 -3.77 8.98
C GLY A 24 4.39 -3.94 9.36
N ALA A 25 3.85 -3.19 10.34
CA ALA A 25 2.50 -3.40 10.85
C ALA A 25 1.38 -3.29 9.78
N CYS A 26 1.54 -2.42 8.78
CA CYS A 26 0.58 -2.32 7.67
C CYS A 26 0.65 -3.49 6.67
N CYS A 27 1.72 -4.31 6.71
CA CYS A 27 1.84 -5.50 5.86
C CYS A 27 0.90 -6.63 6.29
N SER A 28 0.35 -6.57 7.50
CA SER A 28 -0.60 -7.55 8.05
C SER A 28 -2.06 -7.11 7.92
N VAL A 29 -2.34 -6.16 7.03
CA VAL A 29 -3.68 -5.57 6.89
C VAL A 29 -4.09 -5.54 5.41
N GLY A 30 -5.12 -6.31 5.08
CA GLY A 30 -5.82 -6.27 3.79
C GLY A 30 -5.01 -6.82 2.61
N PHE A 31 -5.62 -6.71 1.42
CA PHE A 31 -5.02 -7.20 0.17
C PHE A 31 -4.31 -6.07 -0.57
N ILE A 32 -3.14 -6.38 -1.13
CA ILE A 32 -2.36 -5.46 -1.95
C ILE A 32 -2.50 -5.85 -3.42
N TYR A 33 -3.31 -5.08 -4.16
CA TYR A 33 -3.50 -5.28 -5.59
C TYR A 33 -2.41 -4.55 -6.37
N LEU A 34 -1.84 -5.24 -7.34
CA LEU A 34 -0.78 -4.74 -8.19
C LEU A 34 -1.36 -4.03 -9.42
N LYS A 35 -0.87 -2.82 -9.66
CA LYS A 35 -1.09 -2.09 -10.91
C LYS A 35 -0.18 -2.62 -12.02
N ARG A 36 -0.48 -2.22 -13.25
CA ARG A 36 0.35 -2.52 -14.43
C ARG A 36 1.80 -2.06 -14.19
N GLY A 37 2.77 -2.93 -14.47
CA GLY A 37 4.19 -2.64 -14.31
C GLY A 37 4.75 -2.90 -12.91
N GLU A 38 3.91 -3.09 -11.88
CA GLU A 38 4.41 -3.31 -10.51
C GLU A 38 4.98 -4.70 -10.31
N SER A 39 4.41 -5.71 -10.98
CA SER A 39 4.98 -7.06 -10.97
C SER A 39 6.39 -7.07 -11.57
N GLU A 40 6.57 -6.34 -12.65
CA GLU A 40 7.83 -6.22 -13.38
C GLU A 40 8.91 -5.54 -12.52
N LYS A 41 8.54 -4.44 -11.84
CA LYS A 41 9.44 -3.71 -10.93
C LYS A 41 9.90 -4.57 -9.75
N ILE A 42 8.99 -5.30 -9.12
CA ILE A 42 9.33 -6.13 -7.95
C ILE A 42 10.14 -7.34 -8.40
N ALA A 43 9.79 -7.99 -9.51
CA ALA A 43 10.55 -9.10 -10.07
C ALA A 43 12.00 -8.70 -10.39
N ALA A 44 12.19 -7.53 -11.02
CA ALA A 44 13.53 -6.99 -11.29
C ALA A 44 14.34 -6.75 -10.01
N HIS A 45 13.72 -6.20 -8.96
CA HIS A 45 14.38 -6.03 -7.67
C HIS A 45 14.80 -7.35 -7.01
N LEU A 46 13.97 -8.39 -7.18
CA LEU A 46 14.26 -9.75 -6.71
C LEU A 46 15.20 -10.53 -7.65
N LYS A 47 15.63 -9.91 -8.76
CA LYS A 47 16.49 -10.53 -9.78
C LYS A 47 15.91 -11.84 -10.34
N MET A 48 14.60 -11.86 -10.58
CA MET A 48 13.89 -13.03 -11.08
C MET A 48 13.00 -12.71 -12.28
N GLN A 49 12.55 -13.74 -12.99
CA GLN A 49 11.64 -13.56 -14.12
C GLN A 49 10.25 -13.15 -13.64
N VAL A 50 9.58 -12.29 -14.42
CA VAL A 50 8.24 -11.78 -14.10
C VAL A 50 7.20 -12.90 -14.01
N LYS A 51 7.34 -13.93 -14.85
CA LYS A 51 6.46 -15.12 -14.83
C LYS A 51 6.57 -15.85 -13.49
N GLU A 52 7.79 -16.17 -13.07
CA GLU A 52 8.07 -16.83 -11.79
C GLU A 52 7.59 -15.98 -10.60
N PHE A 53 7.81 -14.66 -10.65
CA PHE A 53 7.28 -13.74 -9.64
C PHE A 53 5.75 -13.83 -9.52
N LYS A 54 5.06 -13.79 -10.67
CA LYS A 54 3.60 -13.85 -10.74
C LYS A 54 3.07 -15.17 -10.18
N GLU A 55 3.72 -16.29 -10.43
CA GLU A 55 3.35 -17.61 -9.91
C GLU A 55 3.62 -17.74 -8.40
N LYS A 56 4.82 -17.33 -7.97
CA LYS A 56 5.29 -17.52 -6.59
C LYS A 56 4.64 -16.54 -5.61
N TYR A 57 4.57 -15.27 -5.95
CA TYR A 57 4.24 -14.19 -5.00
C TYR A 57 2.87 -13.55 -5.19
N THR A 58 2.11 -13.91 -6.23
CA THR A 58 0.82 -13.26 -6.51
C THR A 58 -0.32 -14.27 -6.68
N LYS A 59 -1.55 -13.81 -6.47
CA LYS A 59 -2.79 -14.53 -6.76
C LYS A 59 -3.65 -13.70 -7.71
N TRP A 60 -4.26 -14.35 -8.70
CA TRP A 60 -5.19 -13.69 -9.62
C TRP A 60 -6.61 -13.72 -9.07
N PHE A 61 -7.30 -12.58 -9.12
CA PHE A 61 -8.71 -12.44 -8.82
C PHE A 61 -9.44 -11.91 -10.04
N VAL A 62 -10.51 -12.60 -10.46
CA VAL A 62 -11.19 -12.39 -11.76
C VAL A 62 -11.59 -10.93 -12.01
N TRP A 63 -11.96 -10.18 -10.97
CA TRP A 63 -12.46 -8.80 -11.10
C TRP A 63 -11.51 -7.73 -10.56
N GLN A 64 -10.56 -8.11 -9.72
CA GLN A 64 -9.66 -7.18 -9.02
C GLN A 64 -8.23 -7.21 -9.57
N GLY A 65 -7.87 -8.23 -10.36
CA GLY A 65 -6.54 -8.41 -10.92
C GLY A 65 -5.59 -9.17 -9.98
N ARG A 66 -4.28 -8.95 -10.13
CA ARG A 66 -3.25 -9.61 -9.32
C ARG A 66 -3.12 -8.94 -7.96
N ALA A 67 -3.13 -9.73 -6.90
CA ALA A 67 -2.74 -9.30 -5.57
C ALA A 67 -1.49 -10.04 -5.09
N LEU A 68 -0.71 -9.43 -4.21
CA LEU A 68 0.32 -10.13 -3.47
C LEU A 68 -0.30 -11.22 -2.60
N LYS A 69 0.36 -12.38 -2.50
CA LYS A 69 -0.01 -13.45 -1.57
C LYS A 69 0.26 -13.01 -0.11
N TRP A 70 -0.36 -13.75 0.79
CA TRP A 70 -0.22 -13.62 2.23
C TRP A 70 0.06 -15.01 2.85
N ASP A 71 0.58 -15.02 4.07
CA ASP A 71 0.75 -16.23 4.87
C ASP A 71 -0.54 -16.60 5.63
N GLU A 72 -0.51 -17.67 6.42
CA GLU A 72 -1.66 -18.16 7.19
C GLU A 72 -2.17 -17.15 8.23
N ALA A 73 -1.29 -16.27 8.72
CA ALA A 73 -1.65 -15.18 9.63
C ALA A 73 -2.18 -13.94 8.89
N GLY A 74 -2.30 -13.99 7.56
CA GLY A 74 -2.78 -12.88 6.73
C GLY A 74 -1.73 -11.81 6.47
N ALA A 75 -0.45 -12.04 6.80
CA ALA A 75 0.62 -11.10 6.53
C ALA A 75 1.12 -11.22 5.10
N CYS A 76 1.41 -10.09 4.46
CA CYS A 76 1.96 -10.04 3.11
C CYS A 76 3.22 -10.92 2.97
N VAL A 77 3.34 -11.64 1.86
CA VAL A 77 4.47 -12.55 1.55
C VAL A 77 5.86 -11.90 1.65
N PHE A 78 5.94 -10.57 1.56
CA PHE A 78 7.18 -9.79 1.68
C PHE A 78 7.44 -9.24 3.10
N LEU A 79 6.64 -9.59 4.10
CA LEU A 79 6.96 -9.29 5.50
C LEU A 79 8.01 -10.30 6.00
N LYS A 80 9.18 -9.79 6.41
CA LYS A 80 10.28 -10.58 6.99
C LYS A 80 10.84 -9.84 8.19
N ASN A 81 10.94 -10.51 9.34
CA ASN A 81 11.46 -9.92 10.59
C ASN A 81 10.81 -8.55 10.92
N ASN A 82 9.48 -8.47 10.80
CA ASN A 82 8.70 -7.23 10.97
C ASN A 82 9.08 -6.05 10.04
N LYS A 83 9.74 -6.34 8.91
CA LYS A 83 10.09 -5.34 7.89
C LYS A 83 9.65 -5.81 6.50
N CYS A 84 9.31 -4.86 5.64
CA CYS A 84 8.98 -5.17 4.25
C CYS A 84 10.28 -5.40 3.47
N SER A 85 10.49 -6.61 2.96
CA SER A 85 11.72 -6.96 2.23
C SER A 85 11.85 -6.26 0.88
N VAL A 86 10.75 -5.75 0.31
CA VAL A 86 10.71 -5.03 -0.97
C VAL A 86 10.40 -3.54 -0.79
N TYR A 87 10.78 -2.95 0.36
CA TYR A 87 10.40 -1.58 0.77
C TYR A 87 10.61 -0.52 -0.33
N ASN A 88 11.76 -0.57 -1.02
CA ASN A 88 12.12 0.44 -2.02
C ASN A 88 11.33 0.33 -3.33
N VAL A 89 10.72 -0.83 -3.60
CA VAL A 89 9.94 -1.10 -4.81
C VAL A 89 8.49 -1.49 -4.49
N ARG A 90 8.00 -1.06 -3.31
CA ARG A 90 6.64 -1.35 -2.87
C ARG A 90 5.60 -0.93 -3.92
N PRO A 91 4.52 -1.70 -4.09
CA PRO A 91 3.37 -1.30 -4.90
C PRO A 91 2.85 0.08 -4.51
N PHE A 92 2.25 0.80 -5.45
CA PHE A 92 1.66 2.12 -5.23
C PHE A 92 0.67 2.12 -4.08
N GLN A 93 -0.13 1.06 -3.92
CA GLN A 93 -1.05 0.94 -2.79
C GLN A 93 -0.29 1.03 -1.45
N CYS A 94 0.81 0.29 -1.29
CA CYS A 94 1.65 0.35 -0.10
C CYS A 94 2.42 1.67 0.03
N ALA A 95 2.95 2.21 -1.06
CA ALA A 95 3.77 3.42 -1.05
C ALA A 95 2.95 4.70 -0.79
N SER A 96 1.69 4.73 -1.24
CA SER A 96 0.76 5.84 -1.03
C SER A 96 0.02 5.76 0.31
N PHE A 97 0.12 4.65 1.04
CA PHE A 97 -0.43 4.58 2.39
C PHE A 97 0.34 5.51 3.33
N PRO A 98 -0.32 6.32 4.18
CA PRO A 98 -1.76 6.36 4.48
C PRO A 98 -2.56 7.45 3.75
N LEU A 99 -2.02 8.04 2.68
CA LEU A 99 -2.66 9.12 1.91
C LEU A 99 -3.76 8.65 0.95
N TRP A 100 -4.34 7.46 1.19
CA TRP A 100 -5.43 6.96 0.36
C TRP A 100 -6.66 7.87 0.44
N PRO A 101 -7.34 8.16 -0.69
CA PRO A 101 -8.52 9.04 -0.68
C PRO A 101 -9.59 8.64 0.33
N ARG A 102 -9.76 7.34 0.59
CA ARG A 102 -10.68 6.82 1.60
C ARG A 102 -10.30 7.26 3.01
N LEU A 103 -9.03 7.10 3.40
CA LEU A 103 -8.53 7.51 4.71
C LEU A 103 -8.60 9.03 4.89
N MET A 104 -8.30 9.78 3.82
CA MET A 104 -8.32 11.25 3.88
C MET A 104 -9.72 11.85 3.99
N LYS A 105 -10.74 11.16 3.46
CA LYS A 105 -12.15 11.61 3.46
C LYS A 105 -12.95 11.11 4.67
N ASN A 106 -12.56 9.98 5.28
CA ASN A 106 -13.31 9.35 6.36
C ASN A 106 -12.50 9.28 7.66
N LYS A 107 -12.92 10.06 8.68
CA LYS A 107 -12.28 10.09 10.00
C LYS A 107 -12.29 8.73 10.71
N LYS A 108 -13.33 7.91 10.51
CA LYS A 108 -13.41 6.57 11.11
C LYS A 108 -12.37 5.62 10.51
N ASP A 109 -12.22 5.66 9.18
CA ASP A 109 -11.20 4.85 8.50
C ASP A 109 -9.79 5.31 8.87
N LEU A 110 -9.56 6.63 8.99
CA LEU A 110 -8.28 7.17 9.48
C LEU A 110 -7.99 6.74 10.94
N ALA A 111 -8.99 6.79 11.82
CA ALA A 111 -8.86 6.33 13.20
C ALA A 111 -8.56 4.83 13.27
N ALA A 112 -9.14 4.02 12.39
CA ALA A 112 -8.79 2.60 12.26
C ALA A 112 -7.34 2.42 11.79
N ALA A 113 -6.88 3.23 10.83
CA ALA A 113 -5.49 3.19 10.36
C ALA A 113 -4.46 3.52 11.46
N LYS A 114 -4.79 4.47 12.33
CA LYS A 114 -3.96 4.83 13.51
C LYS A 114 -3.76 3.68 14.50
N LYS A 115 -4.68 2.71 14.56
CA LYS A 115 -4.55 1.56 15.47
C LYS A 115 -3.38 0.64 15.13
N TYR A 116 -2.97 0.59 13.85
CA TYR A 116 -1.87 -0.28 13.41
C TYR A 116 -0.67 0.49 12.86
N CYS A 117 -0.84 1.70 12.32
CA CYS A 117 0.27 2.47 11.78
C CYS A 117 0.95 3.31 12.86
N LYS A 118 2.15 2.90 13.29
CA LYS A 118 2.98 3.64 14.26
C LYS A 118 3.50 5.02 13.77
N GLY A 119 3.26 5.34 12.50
CA GLY A 119 3.71 6.60 11.88
C GLY A 119 2.60 7.63 11.72
N LEU A 120 1.35 7.26 12.02
CA LEU A 120 0.14 8.09 11.99
C LEU A 120 -0.28 8.50 13.41
#